data_AF-A0A7G8HDY3-F1
#
_entry.id   AF-A0A7G8HDY3-F1
#
_cell.length_a   1.000
_cell.length_b   1.000
_cell.length_c   1.000
_cell.angle_alpha   90.00
_cell.angle_beta   90.00
_cell.angle_gamma   90.00
#
_symmetry.space_group_name_H-M   'P 1'
#
loop_
_entity.id
_entity.type
_entity.pdbx_description
1 polymer ?
#
loop_
_entity_poly.entity_id
_entity_poly.type
_entity_poly.pdbx_seq_one_letter_code
_entity_poly.pdbx_strand_id
1 'polypeptide(L)'
;MIEKCYRQIFFHAMSSDRDLSLESQFKSGSITVRDFIRGLLLSERFYNGYIACNSNDRIVEQVVGRVLGRPVYGADEKRSWSIVIAEQGFPAFADSILNSPEYYERFGNDEIPEQVNRILPGRSQGDLPIYQRLPRYGESWRERLIRDGLMMSIDAFNKIGRPMTVARLIYEKPEGRLLKFWILLLIVGGAGSVSLVLLIFRQMFTI
;
A
#
# COMPACT_ATOMS: atom_id res chain seq x y z
N MET A 1 -21.51 -10.40 -15.01
CA MET A 1 -21.14 -11.20 -13.83
C MET A 1 -19.63 -11.16 -13.61
N ILE A 2 -18.81 -11.62 -14.57
CA ILE A 2 -17.34 -11.62 -14.53
C ILE A 2 -16.73 -10.30 -14.05
N GLU A 3 -17.14 -9.17 -14.62
CA GLU A 3 -16.64 -7.84 -14.22
C GLU A 3 -16.88 -7.52 -12.73
N LYS A 4 -18.02 -7.96 -12.18
CA LYS A 4 -18.34 -7.76 -10.77
C LYS A 4 -17.42 -8.59 -9.88
N CYS A 5 -17.10 -9.83 -10.25
CA CYS A 5 -16.15 -10.68 -9.53
C CYS A 5 -14.75 -10.07 -9.51
N TYR A 6 -14.26 -9.59 -10.66
CA TYR A 6 -12.98 -8.89 -10.75
C TYR A 6 -12.96 -7.62 -9.90
N ARG A 7 -14.03 -6.82 -9.94
CA ARG A 7 -14.18 -5.63 -9.10
C ARG A 7 -14.20 -6.00 -7.62
N GLN A 8 -14.85 -7.10 -7.26
CA GLN A 8 -14.92 -7.55 -5.88
C GLN A 8 -13.54 -7.95 -5.33
N ILE A 9 -12.78 -8.75 -6.08
CA ILE A 9 -11.50 -9.27 -5.61
C ILE A 9 -10.36 -8.27 -5.82
N PHE A 10 -10.32 -7.51 -6.92
CA PHE A 10 -9.20 -6.61 -7.23
C PHE A 10 -9.50 -5.12 -7.07
N PHE A 11 -10.72 -4.71 -6.73
CA PHE A 11 -11.24 -3.32 -6.80
C PHE A 11 -11.34 -2.77 -8.23
N HIS A 12 -10.30 -2.96 -9.04
CA HIS A 12 -10.26 -2.59 -10.44
C HIS A 12 -9.40 -3.59 -11.22
N ALA A 13 -9.90 -4.09 -12.35
CA ALA A 13 -9.16 -4.98 -13.24
C ALA A 13 -8.90 -4.27 -14.57
N MET A 14 -7.62 -4.07 -14.90
CA MET A 14 -7.21 -3.63 -16.22
C MET A 14 -7.39 -4.77 -17.23
N SER A 15 -7.45 -4.46 -18.52
CA SER A 15 -7.55 -5.48 -19.56
C SER A 15 -6.37 -6.47 -19.55
N SER A 16 -5.18 -6.01 -19.17
CA SER A 16 -3.96 -6.82 -19.05
C SER A 16 -3.97 -7.79 -17.86
N ASP A 17 -4.77 -7.51 -16.84
CA ASP A 17 -4.78 -8.27 -15.57
C ASP A 17 -5.77 -9.46 -15.61
N ARG A 18 -6.48 -9.64 -16.73
CA ARG A 18 -7.54 -10.65 -16.88
C ARG A 18 -6.98 -12.00 -17.28
N ASP A 19 -7.48 -13.04 -16.63
CA ASP A 19 -7.20 -14.42 -17.00
C ASP A 19 -8.27 -14.92 -18.00
N LEU A 20 -7.86 -15.02 -19.28
CA LEU A 20 -8.72 -15.49 -20.36
C LEU A 20 -9.14 -16.96 -20.19
N SER A 21 -8.27 -17.79 -19.62
CA SER A 21 -8.53 -19.21 -19.43
C SER A 21 -9.60 -19.43 -18.37
N LEU A 22 -9.50 -18.70 -17.26
CA LEU A 22 -10.48 -18.72 -16.18
C LEU A 22 -11.82 -18.13 -16.63
N GLU A 23 -11.81 -17.04 -17.41
CA GLU A 23 -13.04 -16.49 -17.99
C GLU A 23 -13.73 -17.47 -18.95
N SER A 24 -12.97 -18.22 -19.75
CA SER A 24 -13.51 -19.20 -20.67
C SER A 24 -14.22 -20.33 -19.92
N GLN A 25 -13.58 -20.88 -18.88
CA GLN A 25 -14.16 -21.93 -18.03
C GLN A 25 -15.43 -21.48 -17.31
N PHE A 26 -15.48 -20.21 -16.88
CA PHE A 26 -16.67 -19.65 -16.26
C PHE A 26 -17.80 -19.45 -17.27
N LYS A 27 -17.48 -18.98 -18.49
CA LYS A 27 -18.47 -18.80 -19.58
C LYS A 27 -19.03 -20.13 -20.08
N SER A 28 -18.24 -21.21 -20.07
CA SER A 28 -18.71 -22.55 -20.41
C SER A 28 -19.54 -23.21 -19.31
N GLY A 29 -19.62 -22.62 -18.11
CA GLY A 29 -20.30 -23.21 -16.96
C GLY A 29 -19.55 -24.39 -16.34
N SER A 30 -18.25 -24.56 -16.66
CA SER A 30 -17.44 -25.66 -16.11
C SER A 30 -17.02 -25.42 -14.66
N ILE A 31 -17.03 -24.15 -14.22
CA ILE A 31 -16.69 -23.73 -12.86
C ILE A 31 -17.80 -22.83 -12.30
N THR A 32 -18.01 -22.90 -10.99
CA THR A 32 -18.97 -22.04 -10.28
C THR A 32 -18.40 -20.64 -10.01
N VAL A 33 -19.22 -19.73 -9.48
CA VAL A 33 -18.73 -18.39 -9.08
C VAL A 33 -17.71 -18.49 -7.96
N ARG A 34 -17.92 -19.38 -7.00
CA ARG A 34 -16.96 -19.66 -5.94
C ARG A 34 -15.61 -20.13 -6.50
N ASP A 35 -15.63 -21.06 -7.44
CA ASP A 35 -14.41 -21.59 -8.06
C ASP A 35 -13.72 -20.52 -8.93
N PHE A 36 -14.50 -19.63 -9.56
CA PHE A 36 -13.97 -18.45 -10.24
C PHE A 36 -13.27 -17.50 -9.26
N ILE A 37 -13.86 -17.23 -8.09
CA ILE A 37 -13.25 -16.40 -7.04
C ILE A 37 -11.97 -17.05 -6.51
N ARG A 38 -11.98 -18.38 -6.31
CA ARG A 38 -10.77 -19.14 -5.96
C ARG A 38 -9.66 -18.91 -6.98
N GLY A 39 -9.97 -19.04 -8.27
CA GLY A 39 -9.01 -18.76 -9.36
C GLY A 39 -8.46 -17.34 -9.32
N LEU A 40 -9.31 -16.34 -9.03
CA LEU A 40 -8.86 -14.95 -8.89
C LEU A 40 -7.92 -14.75 -7.69
N LEU A 41 -8.20 -15.38 -6.54
CA LEU A 41 -7.33 -15.30 -5.35
C LEU A 41 -5.96 -15.96 -5.59
N LEU A 42 -5.94 -17.05 -6.34
CA LEU A 42 -4.70 -17.79 -6.67
C LEU A 42 -3.95 -17.23 -7.88
N SER A 43 -4.51 -16.23 -8.56
CA SER A 43 -3.89 -15.63 -9.74
C SER A 43 -2.58 -14.91 -9.40
N GLU A 44 -1.67 -14.85 -10.38
CA GLU A 44 -0.43 -14.08 -10.28
C GLU A 44 -0.72 -12.60 -9.99
N ARG A 45 -1.83 -12.07 -10.55
CA ARG A 45 -2.25 -10.71 -10.29
C ARG A 45 -2.52 -10.45 -8.81
N PHE A 46 -3.23 -11.36 -8.15
CA PHE A 46 -3.50 -11.24 -6.72
C PHE A 46 -2.22 -11.36 -5.89
N TYR A 47 -1.33 -12.26 -6.29
CA TYR A 47 -0.04 -12.43 -5.64
C TYR A 47 0.80 -11.15 -5.68
N ASN A 48 1.05 -10.60 -6.87
CA ASN A 48 1.87 -9.41 -7.06
C ASN A 48 1.20 -8.14 -6.49
N GLY A 49 -0.14 -8.08 -6.53
CA GLY A 49 -0.89 -6.91 -6.08
C GLY A 49 -1.07 -6.86 -4.56
N TYR A 50 -1.30 -8.01 -3.93
CA TYR A 50 -1.71 -8.08 -2.53
C TYR A 50 -0.70 -8.88 -1.71
N ILE A 51 -0.46 -10.15 -2.03
CA ILE A 51 0.35 -11.05 -1.19
C ILE A 51 1.77 -10.53 -1.01
N ALA A 52 2.45 -10.18 -2.11
CA ALA A 52 3.84 -9.73 -2.09
C ALA A 52 4.04 -8.41 -1.30
N CYS A 53 2.99 -7.58 -1.20
CA CYS A 53 3.06 -6.25 -0.61
C CYS A 53 2.51 -6.17 0.84
N ASN A 54 2.06 -7.27 1.43
CA ASN A 54 1.41 -7.26 2.74
C ASN A 54 1.93 -8.38 3.64
N SER A 55 1.78 -8.21 4.96
CA SER A 55 2.00 -9.28 5.93
C SER A 55 0.81 -10.25 5.96
N ASN A 56 1.02 -11.47 6.46
CA ASN A 56 -0.04 -12.48 6.59
C ASN A 56 -1.27 -11.93 7.32
N ASP A 57 -1.07 -11.25 8.46
CA ASP A 57 -2.16 -10.65 9.24
C ASP A 57 -3.03 -9.69 8.41
N ARG A 58 -2.40 -8.88 7.55
CA ARG A 58 -3.12 -7.91 6.71
C ARG A 58 -3.78 -8.57 5.51
N ILE A 59 -3.18 -9.63 4.97
CA ILE A 59 -3.79 -10.45 3.92
C ILE A 59 -5.06 -11.11 4.43
N VAL A 60 -5.07 -11.62 5.66
CA VAL A 60 -6.28 -12.15 6.29
C VAL A 60 -7.39 -11.09 6.29
N GLU A 61 -7.11 -9.87 6.76
CA GLU A 61 -8.10 -8.79 6.78
C GLU A 61 -8.64 -8.46 5.38
N GLN A 62 -7.78 -8.48 4.36
CA GLN A 62 -8.16 -8.22 2.98
C GLN A 62 -9.04 -9.33 2.40
N VAL A 63 -8.65 -10.59 2.59
CA VAL A 63 -9.39 -11.75 2.05
C VAL A 63 -10.72 -11.93 2.77
N VAL A 64 -10.75 -11.89 4.11
CA VAL A 64 -12.00 -11.95 4.89
C VAL A 64 -12.94 -10.81 4.48
N GLY A 65 -12.42 -9.60 4.33
CA GLY A 65 -13.19 -8.46 3.82
C GLY A 65 -13.82 -8.74 2.45
N ARG A 66 -13.02 -9.17 1.47
CA ARG A 66 -13.47 -9.32 0.07
C ARG A 66 -14.32 -10.56 -0.17
N VAL A 67 -14.05 -11.65 0.53
CA VAL A 67 -14.68 -12.97 0.31
C VAL A 67 -15.84 -13.23 1.25
N LEU A 68 -15.74 -12.86 2.53
CA LEU A 68 -16.84 -13.01 3.50
C LEU A 68 -17.68 -11.74 3.65
N GLY A 69 -17.24 -10.61 3.07
CA GLY A 69 -18.01 -9.37 3.07
C GLY A 69 -18.05 -8.66 4.42
N ARG A 70 -17.23 -9.06 5.39
CA ARG A 70 -17.22 -8.55 6.76
C ARG A 70 -15.80 -8.20 7.24
N PRO A 71 -15.63 -7.35 8.26
CA PRO A 71 -14.36 -7.24 8.96
C PRO A 71 -14.04 -8.50 9.77
N VAL A 72 -12.76 -8.68 10.11
CA VAL A 72 -12.28 -9.73 11.02
C VAL A 72 -12.74 -9.42 12.44
N TYR A 73 -13.18 -10.45 13.17
CA TYR A 73 -13.59 -10.40 14.57
C TYR A 73 -12.36 -10.45 15.48
N GLY A 74 -11.90 -9.28 15.89
CA GLY A 74 -10.82 -9.15 16.86
C GLY A 74 -9.44 -9.56 16.36
N ALA A 75 -8.47 -9.56 17.27
CA ALA A 75 -7.09 -9.92 16.96
C ALA A 75 -6.85 -11.44 16.88
N ASP A 76 -7.67 -12.22 17.58
CA ASP A 76 -7.48 -13.67 17.70
C ASP A 76 -7.90 -14.40 16.40
N GLU A 77 -9.01 -14.02 15.77
CA GLU A 77 -9.39 -14.56 14.45
C GLU A 77 -8.29 -14.23 13.42
N LYS A 78 -7.80 -12.98 13.44
CA LYS A 78 -6.73 -12.54 12.55
C LYS A 78 -5.46 -13.39 12.70
N ARG A 79 -5.01 -13.60 13.94
CA ARG A 79 -3.81 -14.39 14.24
C ARG A 79 -3.99 -15.87 13.89
N SER A 80 -5.17 -16.42 14.16
CA SER A 80 -5.47 -17.82 13.86
C SER A 80 -5.34 -18.09 12.36
N TRP A 81 -5.93 -17.24 11.52
CA TRP A 81 -5.81 -17.36 10.08
C TRP A 81 -4.40 -17.06 9.56
N SER A 82 -3.66 -16.13 10.18
CA SER A 82 -2.30 -15.83 9.74
C SER A 82 -1.32 -16.97 10.04
N ILE A 83 -1.56 -17.74 11.10
CA ILE A 83 -0.86 -19.00 11.38
C ILE A 83 -1.17 -20.05 10.31
N VAL A 84 -2.43 -20.21 9.89
CA VAL A 84 -2.79 -21.11 8.78
C VAL A 84 -2.04 -20.77 7.50
N ILE A 85 -1.93 -19.48 7.16
CA ILE A 85 -1.13 -19.03 6.01
C ILE A 85 0.35 -19.37 6.20
N ALA A 86 0.89 -19.23 7.41
CA ALA A 86 2.30 -19.52 7.69
C ALA A 86 2.62 -21.02 7.63
N GLU A 87 1.71 -21.88 8.07
CA GLU A 87 1.90 -23.33 8.14
C GLU A 87 1.60 -24.04 6.81
N GLN A 88 0.52 -23.64 6.14
CA GLN A 88 -0.03 -24.36 4.97
C GLN A 88 0.05 -23.55 3.67
N GLY A 89 0.44 -22.28 3.76
CA GLY A 89 0.50 -21.37 2.62
C GLY A 89 -0.82 -20.67 2.33
N PHE A 90 -0.76 -19.67 1.46
CA PHE A 90 -1.92 -18.90 1.04
C PHE A 90 -3.01 -19.72 0.32
N PRO A 91 -2.69 -20.70 -0.55
CA PRO A 91 -3.73 -21.47 -1.24
C PRO A 91 -4.62 -22.26 -0.29
N ALA A 92 -4.04 -22.91 0.72
CA ALA A 92 -4.79 -23.62 1.73
C ALA A 92 -5.69 -22.69 2.55
N PHE A 93 -5.21 -21.49 2.89
CA PHE A 93 -6.02 -20.46 3.53
C PHE A 93 -7.20 -20.03 2.65
N ALA A 94 -6.98 -19.70 1.38
CA ALA A 94 -8.05 -19.33 0.46
C ALA A 94 -9.13 -20.42 0.35
N ASP A 95 -8.70 -21.69 0.27
CA ASP A 95 -9.60 -22.84 0.24
C ASP A 95 -10.37 -23.01 1.55
N SER A 96 -9.73 -22.79 2.70
CA SER A 96 -10.39 -22.87 4.00
C SER A 96 -11.48 -21.82 4.18
N ILE A 97 -11.28 -20.60 3.66
CA ILE A 97 -12.27 -19.51 3.73
C ILE A 97 -13.44 -19.78 2.79
N LEU A 98 -13.17 -20.20 1.56
CA LEU A 98 -14.23 -20.48 0.57
C LEU A 98 -15.05 -21.73 0.92
N ASN A 99 -14.45 -22.69 1.63
CA ASN A 99 -15.15 -23.88 2.13
C ASN A 99 -15.76 -23.69 3.52
N SER A 100 -15.68 -22.48 4.10
CA SER A 100 -16.28 -22.22 5.41
C SER A 100 -17.81 -22.29 5.34
N PRO A 101 -18.48 -22.82 6.37
CA PRO A 101 -19.95 -22.82 6.43
C PRO A 101 -20.54 -21.41 6.28
N GLU A 102 -19.86 -20.40 6.84
CA GLU A 102 -20.25 -18.99 6.73
C GLU A 102 -20.32 -18.51 5.28
N TYR A 103 -19.38 -18.93 4.42
CA TYR A 103 -19.41 -18.58 3.00
C TYR A 103 -20.61 -19.22 2.30
N TYR A 104 -20.83 -20.52 2.52
CA TYR A 104 -21.92 -21.26 1.90
C TYR A 104 -23.30 -20.74 2.31
N GLU A 105 -23.51 -20.47 3.60
CA GLU A 105 -24.78 -19.97 4.12
C GLU A 105 -25.14 -18.59 3.56
N ARG A 106 -24.13 -17.78 3.22
CA ARG A 106 -24.35 -16.40 2.73
C ARG A 106 -24.46 -16.31 1.21
N PHE A 107 -23.57 -16.96 0.47
CA PHE A 107 -23.41 -16.76 -0.97
C PHE A 107 -23.62 -18.04 -1.79
N GLY A 108 -23.59 -19.22 -1.15
CA GLY A 108 -23.63 -20.49 -1.86
C GLY A 108 -22.48 -20.62 -2.88
N ASN A 109 -22.76 -21.20 -4.05
CA ASN A 109 -21.77 -21.43 -5.10
C ASN A 109 -21.84 -20.42 -6.26
N ASP A 110 -22.99 -19.76 -6.44
CA ASP A 110 -23.32 -18.98 -7.64
C ASP A 110 -23.52 -17.48 -7.36
N GLU A 111 -23.50 -17.06 -6.09
CA GLU A 111 -23.59 -15.65 -5.73
C GLU A 111 -22.21 -15.00 -5.60
N ILE A 112 -22.13 -13.72 -5.96
CA ILE A 112 -20.89 -12.96 -5.88
C ILE A 112 -20.80 -12.40 -4.46
N PRO A 113 -19.67 -12.60 -3.73
CA PRO A 113 -19.48 -11.98 -2.44
C PRO A 113 -19.62 -10.48 -2.50
N GLU A 114 -20.31 -9.92 -1.52
CA GLU A 114 -20.47 -8.48 -1.38
C GLU A 114 -20.39 -8.07 0.09
N GLN A 115 -20.19 -6.76 0.32
CA GLN A 115 -20.08 -6.24 1.68
C GLN A 115 -21.42 -6.33 2.39
N VAL A 116 -21.45 -7.06 3.51
CA VAL A 116 -22.66 -7.28 4.30
C VAL A 116 -22.87 -6.14 5.30
N ASN A 117 -24.13 -5.81 5.59
CA ASN A 117 -24.56 -4.85 6.62
C ASN A 117 -23.96 -3.44 6.50
N ARG A 118 -23.63 -2.98 5.29
CA ARG A 118 -22.99 -1.66 5.09
C ARG A 118 -23.90 -0.49 5.49
N ILE A 119 -25.19 -0.55 5.14
CA ILE A 119 -26.15 0.52 5.42
C ILE A 119 -27.17 -0.04 6.41
N LEU A 120 -27.13 0.49 7.64
CA LEU A 120 -28.11 0.14 8.66
C LEU A 120 -29.42 0.90 8.42
N PRO A 121 -30.59 0.26 8.66
CA PRO A 121 -31.87 0.96 8.60
C PRO A 121 -31.84 2.20 9.52
N GLY A 122 -32.21 3.36 8.96
CA GLY A 122 -32.24 4.63 9.71
C GLY A 122 -30.96 5.45 9.71
N ARG A 123 -29.85 5.00 9.09
CA ARG A 123 -28.68 5.84 8.84
C ARG A 123 -28.65 6.37 7.41
N SER A 124 -28.29 7.65 7.25
CA SER A 124 -28.10 8.30 5.95
C SER A 124 -26.78 7.91 5.26
N GLN A 125 -25.74 7.63 6.05
CA GLN A 125 -24.43 7.19 5.57
C GLN A 125 -24.10 5.81 6.13
N GLY A 126 -23.72 4.89 5.24
CA GLY A 126 -23.25 3.55 5.61
C GLY A 126 -21.76 3.52 5.97
N ASP A 127 -21.31 2.38 6.43
CA ASP A 127 -19.90 2.13 6.74
C ASP A 127 -19.01 2.25 5.49
N LEU A 128 -17.74 2.56 5.72
CA LEU A 128 -16.72 2.67 4.69
C LEU A 128 -16.65 1.38 3.85
N PRO A 129 -16.63 1.49 2.50
CA PRO A 129 -16.39 0.35 1.64
C PRO A 129 -15.06 -0.35 1.97
N ILE A 130 -15.03 -1.67 1.87
CA ILE A 130 -13.83 -2.49 2.13
C ILE A 130 -12.61 -1.96 1.38
N TYR A 131 -12.76 -1.53 0.12
CA TYR A 131 -11.65 -1.05 -0.72
C TYR A 131 -11.04 0.26 -0.24
N GLN A 132 -11.82 1.11 0.43
CA GLN A 132 -11.33 2.36 1.01
C GLN A 132 -10.68 2.10 2.36
N ARG A 133 -11.24 1.18 3.15
CA ARG A 133 -10.70 0.78 4.45
C ARG A 133 -9.39 -0.01 4.32
N LEU A 134 -9.31 -0.90 3.33
CA LEU A 134 -8.19 -1.79 3.07
C LEU A 134 -7.66 -1.56 1.65
N PRO A 135 -6.85 -0.49 1.46
CA PRO A 135 -6.15 -0.29 0.19
C PRO A 135 -5.17 -1.44 -0.09
N ARG A 136 -4.68 -1.49 -1.33
CA ARG A 136 -3.78 -2.54 -1.84
C ARG A 136 -2.71 -2.95 -0.84
N TYR A 137 -1.97 -1.99 -0.28
CA TYR A 137 -1.00 -2.22 0.77
C TYR A 137 -1.12 -1.17 1.88
N GLY A 138 -0.51 -1.46 3.03
CA GLY A 138 -0.52 -0.59 4.21
C GLY A 138 0.69 0.33 4.30
N GLU A 139 0.78 1.04 5.42
CA GLU A 139 1.88 1.98 5.70
C GLU A 139 3.24 1.27 5.77
N SER A 140 3.29 0.06 6.32
CA SER A 140 4.52 -0.73 6.45
C SER A 140 5.20 -1.00 5.11
N TRP A 141 4.42 -1.28 4.06
CA TRP A 141 4.96 -1.47 2.71
C TRP A 141 5.39 -0.16 2.08
N ARG A 142 4.60 0.90 2.24
CA ARG A 142 4.95 2.26 1.78
C ARG A 142 6.28 2.72 2.39
N GLU A 143 6.46 2.53 3.69
CA GLU A 143 7.69 2.88 4.41
C GLU A 143 8.88 2.05 3.95
N ARG A 144 8.68 0.76 3.64
CA ARG A 144 9.72 -0.08 3.03
C ARG A 144 10.16 0.48 1.69
N LEU A 145 9.22 0.81 0.79
CA LEU A 145 9.55 1.40 -0.51
C LEU A 145 10.30 2.73 -0.37
N ILE A 146 9.91 3.57 0.58
CA ILE A 146 10.61 4.85 0.85
C ILE A 146 12.04 4.60 1.33
N ARG A 147 12.21 3.67 2.27
CA ARG A 147 13.51 3.28 2.82
C ARG A 147 14.44 2.73 1.73
N ASP A 148 13.90 1.91 0.84
CA ASP A 148 14.64 1.28 -0.25
C ASP A 148 14.90 2.25 -1.42
N GLY A 149 14.41 3.50 -1.32
CA GLY A 149 14.58 4.53 -2.35
C GLY A 149 13.73 4.30 -3.61
N LEU A 150 12.78 3.37 -3.56
CA LEU A 150 11.85 3.06 -4.65
C LEU A 150 10.65 4.01 -4.70
N MET A 151 10.39 4.74 -3.61
CA MET A 151 9.31 5.71 -3.52
C MET A 151 9.78 6.97 -2.80
N MET A 152 9.32 8.14 -3.26
CA MET A 152 9.53 9.40 -2.54
C MET A 152 8.60 9.49 -1.34
N SER A 153 9.10 9.99 -0.20
CA SER A 153 8.24 10.25 0.96
C SER A 153 7.24 11.37 0.69
N ILE A 154 6.10 11.32 1.37
CA ILE A 154 5.06 12.36 1.26
C ILE A 154 5.63 13.72 1.67
N ASP A 155 6.49 13.76 2.69
CA ASP A 155 7.14 14.99 3.13
C ASP A 155 8.10 15.55 2.07
N ALA A 156 8.86 14.68 1.40
CA ALA A 156 9.73 15.09 0.30
C ALA A 156 8.92 15.64 -0.88
N PHE A 157 7.81 14.99 -1.25
CA PHE A 157 6.91 15.50 -2.29
C PHE A 157 6.33 16.88 -1.91
N ASN A 158 5.80 17.00 -0.68
CA ASN A 158 5.23 18.25 -0.18
C ASN A 158 6.29 19.36 -0.10
N LYS A 159 7.55 19.02 0.21
CA LYS A 159 8.66 19.97 0.23
C LYS A 159 8.96 20.51 -1.18
N ILE A 160 8.84 19.67 -2.22
CA ILE A 160 9.02 20.07 -3.63
C ILE A 160 7.88 20.97 -4.10
N GLY A 161 6.63 20.66 -3.74
CA GLY A 161 5.45 21.40 -4.20
C GLY A 161 5.25 22.79 -3.56
N ARG A 162 5.95 23.10 -2.47
CA ARG A 162 5.89 24.42 -1.82
C ARG A 162 6.61 25.48 -2.67
N PRO A 163 6.02 26.68 -2.88
CA PRO A 163 6.69 27.75 -3.63
C PRO A 163 8.01 28.17 -2.96
N MET A 164 9.01 28.54 -3.76
CA MET A 164 10.24 29.16 -3.25
C MET A 164 9.97 30.63 -2.91
N THR A 165 9.89 30.92 -1.61
CA THR A 165 9.85 32.29 -1.09
C THR A 165 11.26 32.73 -0.68
N VAL A 166 11.53 34.04 -0.69
CA VAL A 166 12.82 34.62 -0.24
C VAL A 166 13.13 34.21 1.19
N ALA A 167 12.12 34.23 2.07
CA ALA A 167 12.26 33.75 3.45
C ALA A 167 12.71 32.28 3.50
N ARG A 168 12.16 31.42 2.65
CA ARG A 168 12.53 30.00 2.61
C ARG A 168 13.98 29.80 2.17
N LEU A 169 14.43 30.54 1.15
CA LEU A 169 15.81 30.48 0.66
C LEU A 169 16.82 30.89 1.75
N ILE A 170 16.48 31.88 2.57
CA ILE A 170 17.37 32.46 3.58
C ILE A 170 17.35 31.64 4.89
N TYR A 171 16.17 31.17 5.31
CA TYR A 171 15.99 30.60 6.65
C TYR A 171 15.87 29.07 6.68
N GLU A 172 15.49 28.41 5.59
CA GLU A 172 15.40 26.94 5.59
C GLU A 172 16.79 26.33 5.40
N LYS A 173 17.27 25.64 6.45
CA LYS A 173 18.58 25.00 6.45
C LYS A 173 18.64 23.95 5.32
N PRO A 174 19.66 23.98 4.43
CA PRO A 174 19.84 22.92 3.45
C PRO A 174 20.14 21.60 4.17
N GLU A 175 19.60 20.48 3.68
CA GLU A 175 19.77 19.16 4.29
C GLU A 175 20.72 18.27 3.45
N GLY A 176 21.30 17.25 4.09
CA GLY A 176 22.09 16.21 3.42
C GLY A 176 23.43 16.70 2.85
N ARG A 177 23.70 16.39 1.57
CA ARG A 177 24.97 16.76 0.91
C ARG A 177 25.11 18.27 0.74
N LEU A 178 24.00 18.98 0.48
CA LEU A 178 24.01 20.44 0.34
C LEU A 178 24.42 21.12 1.64
N LEU A 179 23.99 20.59 2.81
CA LEU A 179 24.45 21.10 4.10
C LEU A 179 25.98 21.04 4.24
N LYS A 180 26.58 19.91 3.86
CA LYS A 180 28.03 19.71 3.93
C LYS A 180 28.76 20.68 3.02
N PHE A 181 28.29 20.87 1.79
CA PHE A 181 28.84 21.86 0.88
C PHE A 181 28.67 23.30 1.41
N TRP A 182 27.51 23.62 1.97
CA TRP A 182 27.22 24.95 2.50
C TRP A 182 28.09 25.29 3.72
N ILE A 183 28.27 24.33 4.64
CA ILE A 183 29.21 24.45 5.76
C ILE A 183 30.65 24.61 5.27
N LEU A 184 31.06 23.81 4.29
CA LEU A 184 32.41 23.89 3.71
C LEU A 184 32.66 25.25 3.06
N LEU A 185 31.68 25.77 2.31
CA LEU A 185 31.76 27.10 1.70
C LEU A 185 31.93 28.19 2.77
N LEU A 186 31.17 28.13 3.87
CA LEU A 186 31.31 29.07 4.99
C LEU A 186 32.70 29.00 5.64
N ILE A 187 33.23 27.79 5.86
CA ILE A 187 34.57 27.60 6.45
C ILE A 187 35.66 28.17 5.53
N VAL A 188 35.59 27.87 4.23
CA VAL A 188 36.57 28.36 3.24
C VAL A 188 36.48 29.89 3.11
N GLY A 189 35.27 30.44 3.05
CA GLY A 189 35.05 31.89 3.01
C GLY A 189 35.55 32.59 4.28
N GLY A 190 35.32 32.01 5.45
CA GLY A 190 35.83 32.49 6.74
C GLY A 190 37.36 32.47 6.82
N ALA A 191 37.99 31.36 6.44
CA ALA A 191 39.46 31.27 6.41
C ALA A 191 40.08 32.26 5.41
N GLY A 192 39.47 32.41 4.24
CA GLY A 192 39.90 33.35 3.22
C GLY A 192 39.79 34.81 3.68
N SER A 193 38.69 35.18 4.33
CA SER A 193 38.51 36.54 4.88
C SER A 193 39.49 36.85 6.01
N VAL A 194 39.74 35.91 6.94
CA VAL A 194 40.77 36.07 7.98
C VAL A 194 42.16 36.23 7.35
N SER A 195 42.51 35.41 6.35
CA SER A 195 43.79 35.50 5.66
C SER A 195 43.97 36.84 4.92
N LEU A 196 42.90 37.36 4.32
CA LEU A 196 42.91 38.67 3.65
C LEU A 196 43.16 39.80 4.66
N VAL A 197 42.46 39.77 5.81
CA VAL A 197 42.64 40.76 6.88
C VAL A 197 44.07 40.74 7.42
N LEU A 198 44.65 39.55 7.62
CA LEU A 198 46.04 39.41 8.06
C LEU A 198 47.04 39.95 7.02
N LEU A 199 46.79 39.76 5.73
CA LEU A 199 47.62 40.30 4.65
C LEU A 199 47.58 41.83 4.62
N ILE A 200 46.38 42.42 4.72
CA ILE A 200 46.20 43.87 4.76
C ILE A 200 46.89 44.45 6.01
N PHE A 201 46.68 43.84 7.17
CA PHE A 201 47.32 44.25 8.42
C PHE A 201 48.85 44.20 8.32
N ARG A 202 49.39 43.13 7.71
CA ARG A 202 50.84 43.01 7.46
C ARG A 202 51.36 44.12 6.55
N GLN A 203 50.64 44.49 5.48
CA GLN A 203 51.04 45.58 4.60
C GLN A 203 50.96 46.96 5.27
N MET A 204 50.01 47.16 6.18
CA MET A 204 49.85 48.45 6.89
C MET A 204 50.93 48.69 7.96
N PHE A 205 51.46 47.64 8.59
CA PHE A 205 52.43 47.74 9.68
C PHE A 205 53.89 47.46 9.26
N THR A 206 54.17 47.35 7.96
CA THR A 206 55.54 47.33 7.40
C THR A 206 55.94 48.71 6.84
N ILE A 207 56.02 49.70 7.74
CA ILE A 207 56.82 50.93 7.61
C ILE A 207 57.85 50.87 8.73
#